data_AF-A0A929VF58-F1
#
_entry.id   AF-A0A929VF58-F1
#
_cell.length_a   1.000
_cell.length_b   1.000
_cell.length_c   1.000
_cell.angle_alpha   90.00
_cell.angle_beta   90.00
_cell.angle_gamma   90.00
#
_symmetry.space_group_name_H-M   'P 1'
#
loop_
_entity.id
_entity.type
_entity.pdbx_description
1 polymer ?
#
loop_
_entity_poly.entity_id
_entity_poly.type
_entity_poly.pdbx_seq_one_letter_code
_entity_poly.pdbx_strand_id
1 'polypeptide(L)'
;YDFRRPAKFSKEHLRTLEIIFEHYGRLLSNNLPIYLRKNVTVEVVNSETLTFNEFSNSLSNPSILGIINFQPLLGNIIMEIQAGLGFVFIDRMLGGTGGAVEKLRPFTDIELPLIEKLVGLCMNLMTEPWENVIELEPVIDRVETNPQFAQVISPTDMIALITLNITIGEVEGYMNICLPFFTLEPIMGKLNTKYMYSTMENSKDEDYSFKLESLVKRVDIPVRAVLGSCKVSVYDVVHLQEGDIIRLDENVDSEMHIYVGDINKFTALPGTLKDKYAVRVTSVIREEE
;
A
#
# COMPACT_ATOMS: atom_id res chain seq x y z
N TYR A 1 33.18 -4.33 -11.44
CA TYR A 1 32.58 -5.66 -11.26
C TYR A 1 33.60 -6.49 -10.50
N ASP A 2 33.37 -6.74 -9.21
CA ASP A 2 34.29 -7.52 -8.37
C ASP A 2 33.77 -8.97 -8.29
N PHE A 3 34.48 -9.90 -8.92
CA PHE A 3 34.10 -11.32 -9.02
C PHE A 3 34.23 -12.09 -7.68
N ARG A 4 34.82 -11.48 -6.64
CA ARG A 4 34.99 -12.12 -5.32
C ARG A 4 33.78 -11.92 -4.40
N ARG A 5 32.87 -11.02 -4.73
CA ARG A 5 31.65 -10.71 -3.97
C ARG A 5 30.46 -10.65 -4.94
N PRO A 6 29.72 -11.75 -5.18
CA PRO A 6 28.52 -11.67 -6.01
C PRO A 6 27.59 -10.60 -5.40
N ALA A 7 27.15 -9.65 -6.24
CA ALA A 7 26.29 -8.56 -5.81
C ALA A 7 24.93 -9.15 -5.39
N LYS A 8 24.69 -9.24 -4.07
CA LYS A 8 23.44 -9.81 -3.54
C LYS A 8 22.24 -8.89 -3.82
N PHE A 9 22.48 -7.57 -3.89
CA PHE A 9 21.50 -6.60 -4.40
C PHE A 9 21.81 -6.24 -5.86
N SER A 10 20.78 -6.27 -6.70
CA SER A 10 20.83 -5.73 -8.06
C SER A 10 20.63 -4.21 -8.01
N LYS A 11 20.98 -3.51 -9.09
CA LYS A 11 20.68 -2.07 -9.22
C LYS A 11 19.17 -1.78 -9.16
N GLU A 12 18.35 -2.72 -9.62
CA GLU A 12 16.89 -2.59 -9.58
C GLU A 12 16.37 -2.65 -8.14
N HIS A 13 16.91 -3.55 -7.32
CA HIS A 13 16.54 -3.63 -5.90
C HIS A 13 16.85 -2.32 -5.15
N LEU A 14 18.04 -1.75 -5.38
CA LEU A 14 18.43 -0.46 -4.76
C LEU A 14 17.51 0.68 -5.21
N ARG A 15 17.16 0.73 -6.50
CA ARG A 15 16.23 1.73 -7.01
C ARG A 15 14.83 1.61 -6.40
N THR A 16 14.33 0.39 -6.20
CA THR A 16 13.05 0.18 -5.52
C THR A 16 13.11 0.62 -4.06
N LEU A 17 14.21 0.35 -3.36
CA LEU A 17 14.42 0.87 -2.02
C LEU A 17 14.45 2.41 -2.01
N GLU A 18 15.14 3.06 -2.94
CA GLU A 18 15.11 4.53 -3.07
C GLU A 18 13.67 5.06 -3.16
N ILE A 19 12.81 4.44 -3.99
CA ILE A 19 11.39 4.84 -4.12
C ILE A 19 10.62 4.67 -2.80
N ILE A 20 10.82 3.54 -2.10
CA ILE A 20 10.20 3.31 -0.78
C ILE A 20 10.66 4.39 0.21
N PHE A 21 11.95 4.71 0.23
CA PHE A 21 12.51 5.69 1.15
C PHE A 21 12.24 7.14 0.74
N GLU A 22 11.96 7.43 -0.54
CA GLU A 22 11.42 8.71 -0.98
C GLU A 22 10.01 8.92 -0.41
N HIS A 23 9.18 7.87 -0.40
CA HIS A 23 7.88 7.93 0.25
C HIS A 23 8.02 8.14 1.76
N TYR A 24 8.88 7.36 2.41
CA TYR A 24 9.19 7.52 3.84
C TYR A 24 9.71 8.93 4.19
N GLY A 25 10.59 9.51 3.37
CA GLY A 25 11.11 10.86 3.55
C GLY A 25 9.99 11.92 3.51
N ARG A 26 9.00 11.76 2.63
CA ARG A 26 7.80 12.64 2.63
C ARG A 26 6.98 12.49 3.92
N LEU A 27 6.80 11.27 4.41
CA LEU A 27 6.09 11.03 5.67
C LEU A 27 6.83 11.68 6.85
N LEU A 28 8.14 11.56 6.93
CA LEU A 28 8.97 12.23 7.93
C LEU A 28 8.84 13.76 7.83
N SER A 29 8.95 14.30 6.62
CA SER A 29 8.85 15.75 6.37
C SER A 29 7.49 16.32 6.79
N ASN A 30 6.42 15.53 6.70
CA ASN A 30 5.07 15.95 7.08
C ASN A 30 4.77 15.76 8.58
N ASN A 31 5.31 14.71 9.20
CA ASN A 31 4.97 14.34 10.58
C ASN A 31 5.92 14.94 11.63
N LEU A 32 7.22 15.00 11.35
CA LEU A 32 8.20 15.56 12.31
C LEU A 32 7.93 17.04 12.67
N PRO A 33 7.46 17.92 11.76
CA PRO A 33 7.09 19.29 12.12
C PRO A 33 6.04 19.41 13.22
N ILE A 34 5.14 18.44 13.37
CA ILE A 34 4.10 18.44 14.40
C ILE A 34 4.73 18.43 15.80
N TYR A 35 5.81 17.64 15.95
CA TYR A 35 6.56 17.52 17.20
C TYR A 35 7.53 18.69 17.36
N LEU A 36 8.26 19.02 16.30
CA LEU A 36 9.36 19.99 16.36
C LEU A 36 8.89 21.44 16.28
N ARG A 37 7.67 21.72 15.80
CA ARG A 37 7.17 23.07 15.49
C ARG A 37 8.17 23.90 14.67
N LYS A 38 8.83 23.23 13.72
CA LYS A 38 9.79 23.78 12.74
C LYS A 38 9.58 23.05 11.42
N ASN A 39 9.91 23.71 10.33
CA ASN A 39 9.93 23.07 9.01
C ASN A 39 11.02 21.99 9.00
N VAL A 40 10.65 20.82 8.48
CA VAL A 40 11.53 19.68 8.28
C VAL A 40 11.47 19.29 6.82
N THR A 41 12.62 19.16 6.19
CA THR A 41 12.76 18.62 4.84
C THR A 41 13.63 17.38 4.89
N VAL A 42 13.19 16.31 4.22
CA VAL A 42 13.92 15.05 4.15
C VAL A 42 14.08 14.63 2.70
N GLU A 43 15.31 14.33 2.30
CA GLU A 43 15.67 13.94 0.94
C GLU A 43 16.50 12.65 0.96
N VAL A 44 16.23 11.74 0.02
CA VAL A 44 17.07 10.55 -0.18
C VAL A 44 18.33 10.97 -0.94
N VAL A 45 19.49 10.76 -0.33
CA VAL A 45 20.79 11.12 -0.92
C VAL A 45 21.29 10.00 -1.83
N ASN A 46 21.30 8.77 -1.33
CA ASN A 46 21.72 7.59 -2.09
C ASN A 46 21.18 6.29 -1.48
N SER A 47 21.18 5.23 -2.31
CA SER A 47 21.13 3.84 -1.88
C SER A 47 22.36 3.09 -2.39
N GLU A 48 23.11 2.46 -1.49
CA GLU A 48 24.30 1.70 -1.85
C GLU A 48 24.43 0.37 -1.09
N THR A 49 25.36 -0.47 -1.53
CA THR A 49 25.66 -1.75 -0.89
C THR A 49 27.04 -1.69 -0.24
N LEU A 50 27.12 -2.07 1.02
CA LEU A 50 28.38 -2.21 1.73
C LEU A 50 28.33 -3.40 2.70
N THR A 51 29.44 -3.70 3.33
CA THR A 51 29.48 -4.63 4.46
C THR A 51 29.10 -3.92 5.74
N PHE A 52 28.51 -4.65 6.70
CA PHE A 52 28.15 -4.07 8.00
C PHE A 52 29.37 -3.46 8.71
N ASN A 53 30.56 -4.05 8.56
CA ASN A 53 31.80 -3.48 9.12
C ASN A 53 32.18 -2.12 8.51
N GLU A 54 31.94 -1.91 7.21
CA GLU A 54 32.19 -0.61 6.57
C GLU A 54 31.24 0.45 7.13
N PHE A 55 29.98 0.08 7.37
CA PHE A 55 28.97 0.94 7.99
C PHE A 55 29.31 1.26 9.44
N SER A 56 29.55 0.26 10.27
CA SER A 56 29.81 0.46 11.70
C SER A 56 31.03 1.33 11.97
N ASN A 57 32.04 1.28 11.08
CA ASN A 57 33.25 2.09 11.19
C ASN A 57 33.10 3.52 10.64
N SER A 58 32.05 3.82 9.85
CA SER A 58 31.76 5.19 9.38
C SER A 58 30.93 5.99 10.37
N LEU A 59 30.34 5.33 11.37
CA LEU A 59 29.50 5.97 12.38
C LEU A 59 30.30 6.88 13.31
N SER A 60 29.72 8.05 13.60
CA SER A 60 30.24 8.97 14.60
C SER A 60 29.96 8.44 16.01
N ASN A 61 30.79 8.84 16.98
CA ASN A 61 30.56 8.57 18.39
C ASN A 61 30.49 9.90 19.16
N PRO A 62 29.33 10.28 19.74
CA PRO A 62 28.08 9.51 19.82
C PRO A 62 27.26 9.53 18.52
N SER A 63 26.41 8.52 18.35
CA SER A 63 25.32 8.51 17.36
C SER A 63 24.12 7.72 17.89
N ILE A 64 22.91 8.00 17.43
CA ILE A 64 21.68 7.34 17.87
C ILE A 64 21.42 6.15 16.97
N LEU A 65 21.28 4.96 17.55
CA LEU A 65 21.08 3.70 16.83
C LEU A 65 19.82 3.01 17.36
N GLY A 66 18.76 3.05 16.57
CA GLY A 66 17.56 2.24 16.79
C GLY A 66 17.74 0.86 16.18
N ILE A 67 17.81 -0.17 17.02
CA ILE A 67 17.77 -1.57 16.59
C ILE A 67 16.30 -1.97 16.53
N ILE A 68 15.82 -2.25 15.32
CA ILE A 68 14.39 -2.46 15.05
C ILE A 68 14.21 -3.89 14.55
N ASN A 69 13.36 -4.66 15.22
CA ASN A 69 12.88 -5.95 14.73
C ASN A 69 11.89 -5.69 13.61
N PHE A 70 12.18 -6.23 12.42
CA PHE A 70 11.48 -5.87 11.19
C PHE A 70 10.38 -6.88 10.84
N GLN A 71 9.52 -7.20 11.82
CA GLN A 71 8.51 -8.24 11.69
C GLN A 71 7.56 -7.98 10.52
N PRO A 72 7.14 -9.04 9.77
CA PRO A 72 7.40 -10.46 10.01
C PRO A 72 8.74 -10.97 9.44
N LEU A 73 9.61 -10.09 8.91
CA LEU A 73 10.91 -10.50 8.41
C LEU A 73 11.84 -10.89 9.56
N LEU A 74 12.67 -11.91 9.31
CA LEU A 74 13.60 -12.41 10.32
C LEU A 74 14.80 -11.47 10.42
N GLY A 75 15.12 -11.06 11.65
CA GLY A 75 16.29 -10.25 11.95
C GLY A 75 15.96 -8.79 12.27
N ASN A 76 17.02 -8.02 12.48
CA ASN A 76 16.92 -6.62 12.86
C ASN A 76 17.49 -5.74 11.75
N ILE A 77 16.88 -4.57 11.58
CA ILE A 77 17.45 -3.46 10.83
C ILE A 77 18.01 -2.43 11.81
N ILE A 78 18.88 -1.54 11.32
CA ILE A 78 19.42 -0.44 12.13
C ILE A 78 19.02 0.89 11.51
N MET A 79 18.37 1.74 12.30
CA MET A 79 18.16 3.14 12.00
C MET A 79 19.21 3.95 12.76
N GLU A 80 20.10 4.61 12.04
CA GLU A 80 21.07 5.54 12.62
C GLU A 80 20.62 6.97 12.38
N ILE A 81 20.74 7.82 13.41
CA ILE A 81 20.46 9.25 13.34
C ILE A 81 21.66 9.96 13.95
N GLN A 82 22.26 10.89 13.19
CA GLN A 82 23.38 11.67 13.69
C GLN A 82 22.99 12.45 14.96
N ALA A 83 23.88 12.42 15.97
CA ALA A 83 23.60 13.00 17.29
C ALA A 83 23.18 14.48 17.25
N GLY A 84 23.66 15.26 16.28
CA GLY A 84 23.25 16.66 16.08
C GLY A 84 21.74 16.82 15.91
N LEU A 85 21.09 15.96 15.12
CA LEU A 85 19.64 15.94 14.95
C LEU A 85 18.93 15.52 16.24
N GLY A 86 19.49 14.56 16.96
CA GLY A 86 18.99 14.13 18.28
C GLY A 86 18.96 15.27 19.30
N PHE A 87 20.02 16.08 19.38
CA PHE A 87 20.04 17.24 20.26
C PHE A 87 19.02 18.31 19.86
N VAL A 88 18.87 18.59 18.57
CA VAL A 88 17.83 19.50 18.09
C VAL A 88 16.44 19.00 18.48
N PHE A 89 16.19 17.69 18.34
CA PHE A 89 14.92 17.10 18.75
C PHE A 89 14.66 17.26 20.26
N ILE A 90 15.65 16.93 21.11
CA ILE A 90 15.56 17.09 22.56
C ILE A 90 15.25 18.54 22.93
N ASP A 91 16.03 19.50 22.39
CA ASP A 91 15.89 20.90 22.71
C ASP A 91 14.47 21.40 22.36
N ARG A 92 13.94 20.99 21.20
CA ARG A 92 12.56 21.33 20.80
C ARG A 92 11.49 20.68 21.69
N MET A 93 11.68 19.43 22.11
CA MET A 93 10.77 18.75 23.04
C MET A 93 10.74 19.41 24.43
N LEU A 94 11.85 20.00 24.86
CA LEU A 94 11.97 20.72 26.13
C LEU A 94 11.58 22.21 26.04
N GLY A 95 11.12 22.68 24.87
CA GLY A 95 10.66 24.05 24.65
C GLY A 95 11.74 25.05 24.21
N GLY A 96 12.93 24.56 23.88
CA GLY A 96 14.04 25.36 23.35
C GLY A 96 13.87 25.78 21.89
N THR A 97 14.87 26.47 21.36
CA THR A 97 14.84 27.06 20.01
C THR A 97 15.23 26.07 18.91
N GLY A 98 15.84 24.94 19.25
CA GLY A 98 16.37 23.91 18.34
C GLY A 98 17.51 24.44 17.50
N GLY A 99 18.51 25.06 18.14
CA GLY A 99 19.73 25.54 17.49
C GLY A 99 20.75 24.41 17.29
N ALA A 100 21.74 24.65 16.43
CA ALA A 100 22.86 23.73 16.27
C ALA A 100 23.66 23.63 17.58
N VAL A 101 24.09 22.43 17.93
CA VAL A 101 24.95 22.20 19.10
C VAL A 101 26.41 22.32 18.68
N GLU A 102 27.18 23.18 19.36
CA GLU A 102 28.60 23.41 19.06
C GLU A 102 29.50 22.20 19.36
N LYS A 103 29.10 21.34 20.30
CA LYS A 103 29.88 20.18 20.73
C LYS A 103 29.01 18.98 21.04
N LEU A 104 29.22 17.89 20.30
CA LEU A 104 28.57 16.61 20.55
C LEU A 104 29.14 15.99 21.83
N ARG A 105 28.25 15.61 22.75
CA ARG A 105 28.56 14.87 23.99
C ARG A 105 27.67 13.64 24.10
N PRO A 106 28.01 12.65 24.94
CA PRO A 106 27.07 11.57 25.26
C PRO A 106 25.75 12.14 25.81
N PHE A 107 24.64 11.48 25.45
CA PHE A 107 23.32 11.80 25.98
C PHE A 107 23.25 11.45 27.47
N THR A 108 22.49 12.23 28.24
CA THR A 108 22.22 11.99 29.66
C THR A 108 21.05 11.03 29.85
N ASP A 109 20.93 10.44 31.04
CA ASP A 109 19.85 9.50 31.38
C ASP A 109 18.44 10.10 31.21
N ILE A 110 18.29 11.42 31.36
CA ILE A 110 17.00 12.12 31.14
C ILE A 110 16.72 12.40 29.65
N GLU A 111 17.76 12.39 28.82
CA GLU A 111 17.68 12.61 27.37
C GLU A 111 17.38 11.29 26.62
N LEU A 112 17.86 10.14 27.14
CA LEU A 112 17.66 8.83 26.52
C LEU A 112 16.19 8.50 26.22
N PRO A 113 15.21 8.71 27.12
CA PRO A 113 13.80 8.46 26.82
C PRO A 113 13.25 9.36 25.70
N LEU A 114 13.78 10.57 25.53
CA LEU A 114 13.39 11.45 24.43
C LEU A 114 13.96 10.95 23.09
N ILE A 115 15.16 10.38 23.12
CA ILE A 115 15.77 9.74 21.96
C ILE A 115 15.00 8.47 21.57
N GLU A 116 14.62 7.63 22.53
CA GLU A 116 13.77 6.47 22.27
C GLU A 116 12.44 6.87 21.62
N LYS A 117 11.83 7.96 22.11
CA LYS A 117 10.63 8.53 21.51
C LYS A 117 10.87 8.99 20.07
N LEU A 118 12.00 9.65 19.77
CA LEU A 118 12.36 10.03 18.41
C LEU A 118 12.46 8.81 17.49
N VAL A 119 13.21 7.79 17.91
CA VAL A 119 13.37 6.55 17.14
C VAL A 119 12.01 5.88 16.91
N GLY A 120 11.14 5.83 17.92
CA GLY A 120 9.80 5.26 17.78
C GLY A 120 8.89 6.04 16.84
N LEU A 121 8.95 7.37 16.84
CA LEU A 121 8.22 8.19 15.88
C LEU A 121 8.65 7.89 14.45
N CYS A 122 9.97 7.81 14.21
CA CYS A 122 10.51 7.49 12.89
C CYS A 122 10.14 6.05 12.48
N MET A 123 10.30 5.08 13.38
CA MET A 123 9.98 3.67 13.13
C MET A 123 8.50 3.48 12.74
N ASN A 124 7.57 4.12 13.44
CA ASN A 124 6.13 3.96 13.16
C ASN A 124 5.75 4.44 11.75
N LEU A 125 6.47 5.41 11.20
CA LEU A 125 6.25 5.91 9.83
C LEU A 125 6.84 4.97 8.77
N MET A 126 7.56 3.92 9.17
CA MET A 126 8.17 2.97 8.25
C MET A 126 7.19 1.90 7.76
N THR A 127 6.02 1.73 8.36
CA THR A 127 5.04 0.72 7.91
C THR A 127 4.41 1.08 6.56
N GLU A 128 3.88 2.30 6.43
CA GLU A 128 3.13 2.75 5.24
C GLU A 128 3.95 2.66 3.92
N PRO A 129 5.24 3.06 3.88
CA PRO A 129 6.03 2.96 2.64
C PRO A 129 6.24 1.53 2.12
N TRP A 130 6.10 0.52 2.98
CA TRP A 130 6.36 -0.87 2.65
C TRP A 130 5.10 -1.68 2.32
N GLU A 131 3.89 -1.12 2.47
CA GLU A 131 2.61 -1.82 2.30
C GLU A 131 2.49 -2.59 0.96
N ASN A 132 3.00 -2.03 -0.13
CA ASN A 132 2.98 -2.66 -1.46
C ASN A 132 3.92 -3.87 -1.60
N VAL A 133 4.87 -4.04 -0.66
CA VAL A 133 5.85 -5.13 -0.64
C VAL A 133 5.44 -6.15 0.42
N ILE A 134 5.21 -5.69 1.64
CA ILE A 134 4.87 -6.50 2.80
C ILE A 134 4.23 -5.64 3.89
N GLU A 135 3.25 -6.20 4.58
CA GLU A 135 2.69 -5.60 5.79
C GLU A 135 3.70 -5.75 6.93
N LEU A 136 4.19 -4.62 7.46
CA LEU A 136 5.22 -4.58 8.50
C LEU A 136 4.65 -4.19 9.85
N GLU A 137 5.14 -4.87 10.89
CA GLU A 137 4.89 -4.55 12.29
C GLU A 137 6.23 -4.31 13.01
N PRO A 138 6.95 -3.22 12.68
CA PRO A 138 8.27 -2.98 13.23
C PRO A 138 8.18 -2.68 14.74
N VAL A 139 9.12 -3.25 15.51
CA VAL A 139 9.20 -3.03 16.96
C VAL A 139 10.62 -2.65 17.34
N ILE A 140 10.77 -1.60 18.15
CA ILE A 140 12.08 -1.22 18.71
C ILE A 140 12.51 -2.34 19.67
N ASP A 141 13.64 -2.98 19.39
CA ASP A 141 14.28 -3.90 20.33
C ASP A 141 15.01 -3.11 21.42
N ARG A 142 15.86 -2.17 20.99
CA ARG A 142 16.59 -1.25 21.88
C ARG A 142 17.12 -0.04 21.12
N VAL A 143 17.54 0.98 21.87
CA VAL A 143 18.25 2.15 21.35
C VAL A 143 19.63 2.23 22.00
N GLU A 144 20.65 2.38 21.16
CA GLU A 144 22.05 2.51 21.58
C GLU A 144 22.60 3.86 21.16
N THR A 145 23.47 4.46 21.97
CA THR A 145 24.13 5.74 21.64
C THR A 145 25.59 5.59 21.22
N ASN A 146 26.11 4.36 21.29
CA ASN A 146 27.47 4.02 20.91
C ASN A 146 27.46 2.88 19.87
N PRO A 147 27.99 3.11 18.65
CA PRO A 147 28.07 2.11 17.59
C PRO A 147 28.64 0.75 17.96
N GLN A 148 29.55 0.70 18.94
CA GLN A 148 30.20 -0.55 19.33
C GLN A 148 29.24 -1.56 19.98
N PHE A 149 28.10 -1.12 20.52
CA PHE A 149 27.11 -2.00 21.15
C PHE A 149 26.03 -2.49 20.19
N ALA A 150 25.96 -1.95 18.96
CA ALA A 150 24.93 -2.29 17.97
C ALA A 150 25.27 -3.51 17.08
N GLN A 151 26.15 -4.42 17.53
CA GLN A 151 26.65 -5.57 16.76
C GLN A 151 25.63 -6.72 16.67
N VAL A 152 24.44 -6.44 16.17
CA VAL A 152 23.38 -7.45 15.94
C VAL A 152 23.51 -8.18 14.60
N ILE A 153 24.36 -7.69 13.71
CA ILE A 153 24.62 -8.21 12.36
C ILE A 153 26.09 -8.64 12.26
N SER A 154 26.38 -9.70 11.49
CA SER A 154 27.78 -10.13 11.29
C SER A 154 28.56 -9.03 10.55
N PRO A 155 29.79 -8.69 10.97
CA PRO A 155 30.62 -7.68 10.31
C PRO A 155 30.82 -7.93 8.80
N THR A 156 30.78 -9.19 8.36
CA THR A 156 30.96 -9.58 6.96
C THR A 156 29.67 -9.61 6.15
N ASP A 157 28.51 -9.40 6.77
CA ASP A 157 27.23 -9.41 6.06
C ASP A 157 27.10 -8.19 5.15
N MET A 158 26.49 -8.41 3.99
CA MET A 158 26.16 -7.36 3.03
C MET A 158 24.86 -6.68 3.46
N ILE A 159 24.86 -5.36 3.45
CA ILE A 159 23.73 -4.51 3.77
C ILE A 159 23.40 -3.61 2.57
N ALA A 160 22.13 -3.24 2.44
CA ALA A 160 21.73 -2.05 1.70
C ALA A 160 21.66 -0.89 2.69
N LEU A 161 22.37 0.20 2.38
CA LEU A 161 22.37 1.43 3.16
C LEU A 161 21.63 2.51 2.39
N ILE A 162 20.64 3.10 3.04
CA ILE A 162 19.89 4.25 2.52
C ILE A 162 20.25 5.47 3.36
N THR A 163 20.78 6.49 2.73
CA THR A 163 21.13 7.75 3.39
C THR A 163 20.06 8.78 3.13
N LEU A 164 19.47 9.32 4.20
CA LEU A 164 18.52 10.41 4.16
C LEU A 164 19.19 11.66 4.71
N ASN A 165 19.12 12.77 3.98
CA ASN A 165 19.45 14.08 4.50
C ASN A 165 18.21 14.69 5.18
N ILE A 166 18.37 15.21 6.39
CA ILE A 166 17.30 15.81 7.17
C ILE A 166 17.73 17.23 7.56
N THR A 167 16.92 18.20 7.16
CA THR A 167 17.10 19.61 7.53
C THR A 167 15.96 20.07 8.43
N ILE A 168 16.28 20.50 9.65
CA ILE A 168 15.35 21.02 10.66
C ILE A 168 15.63 22.51 10.86
N GLY A 169 14.90 23.37 10.15
CA GLY A 169 15.19 24.81 10.13
C GLY A 169 16.56 25.09 9.50
N GLU A 170 17.55 25.42 10.33
CA GLU A 170 18.92 25.74 9.89
C GLU A 170 19.93 24.61 10.18
N VAL A 171 19.49 23.54 10.85
CA VAL A 171 20.36 22.41 11.19
C VAL A 171 20.16 21.29 10.19
N GLU A 172 21.24 20.78 9.64
CA GLU A 172 21.28 19.68 8.69
C GLU A 172 22.01 18.48 9.30
N GLY A 173 21.59 17.27 8.95
CA GLY A 173 22.24 16.04 9.36
C GLY A 173 21.64 14.81 8.67
N TYR A 174 22.27 13.66 8.85
CA TYR A 174 21.88 12.43 8.18
C TYR A 174 21.13 11.46 9.09
N MET A 175 20.22 10.71 8.48
CA MET A 175 19.63 9.48 9.00
C MET A 175 19.96 8.35 8.03
N ASN A 176 20.56 7.28 8.54
CA ASN A 176 20.93 6.12 7.73
C ASN A 176 20.07 4.91 8.09
N ILE A 177 19.54 4.22 7.08
CA ILE A 177 18.79 2.98 7.27
C ILE A 177 19.63 1.82 6.74
N CYS A 178 20.08 0.97 7.64
CA CYS A 178 20.88 -0.22 7.36
C CYS A 178 19.95 -1.45 7.30
N LEU A 179 19.80 -2.01 6.11
CA LEU A 179 18.96 -3.16 5.81
C LEU A 179 19.83 -4.37 5.47
N PRO A 180 19.97 -5.37 6.35
CA PRO A 180 20.73 -6.56 6.05
C PRO A 180 20.11 -7.37 4.92
N PHE A 181 20.96 -7.93 4.05
CA PHE A 181 20.48 -8.77 2.95
C PHE A 181 19.64 -9.95 3.44
N PHE A 182 20.06 -10.62 4.51
CA PHE A 182 19.33 -11.80 5.02
C PHE A 182 17.91 -11.46 5.49
N THR A 183 17.69 -10.25 6.02
CA THR A 183 16.36 -9.76 6.42
C THR A 183 15.47 -9.53 5.20
N LEU A 184 16.03 -8.97 4.12
CA LEU A 184 15.29 -8.68 2.88
C LEU A 184 15.18 -9.87 1.93
N GLU A 185 16.00 -10.91 2.09
CA GLU A 185 16.04 -12.10 1.24
C GLU A 185 14.66 -12.67 0.89
N PRO A 186 13.71 -12.83 1.84
CA PRO A 186 12.38 -13.36 1.56
C PRO A 186 11.52 -12.49 0.62
N ILE A 187 11.80 -11.18 0.55
CA ILE A 187 11.01 -10.20 -0.21
C ILE A 187 11.73 -9.65 -1.43
N MET A 188 12.95 -10.12 -1.73
CA MET A 188 13.74 -9.67 -2.88
C MET A 188 12.98 -9.79 -4.21
N GLY A 189 12.17 -10.84 -4.39
CA GLY A 189 11.38 -11.02 -5.60
C GLY A 189 10.29 -9.95 -5.81
N LYS A 190 9.76 -9.39 -4.72
CA LYS A 190 8.76 -8.30 -4.74
C LYS A 190 9.38 -6.92 -4.90
N LEU A 191 10.67 -6.77 -4.60
CA LEU A 191 11.43 -5.54 -4.80
C LEU A 191 11.84 -5.28 -6.26
N ASN A 192 11.28 -6.02 -7.22
CA ASN A 192 11.44 -5.76 -8.65
C ASN A 192 10.37 -4.76 -9.14
N THR A 193 10.82 -3.72 -9.85
CA THR A 193 10.01 -2.58 -10.29
C THR A 193 8.77 -2.96 -11.10
N LYS A 194 8.78 -4.09 -11.82
CA LYS A 194 7.59 -4.58 -12.54
C LYS A 194 6.38 -4.82 -11.64
N TYR A 195 6.57 -5.24 -10.38
CA TYR A 195 5.47 -5.45 -9.44
C TYR A 195 4.95 -4.13 -8.87
N MET A 196 5.83 -3.18 -8.53
CA MET A 196 5.43 -1.88 -7.97
C MET A 196 4.63 -1.02 -8.97
N TYR A 197 5.01 -1.00 -10.25
CA TYR A 197 4.23 -0.28 -11.27
C TYR A 197 2.90 -0.97 -11.57
N SER A 198 2.84 -2.31 -11.58
CA SER A 198 1.56 -3.01 -11.70
C SER A 198 0.65 -2.79 -10.49
N THR A 199 1.19 -2.64 -9.27
CA THR A 199 0.39 -2.36 -8.07
C THR A 199 -0.07 -0.88 -8.00
N MET A 200 0.71 0.07 -8.54
CA MET A 200 0.24 1.46 -8.67
C MET A 200 -0.88 1.63 -9.72
N GLU A 201 -0.91 0.81 -10.77
CA GLU A 201 -2.06 0.75 -11.69
C GLU A 201 -3.22 -0.09 -11.09
N ASN A 202 -2.96 -1.20 -10.40
CA ASN A 202 -3.98 -2.10 -9.86
C ASN A 202 -4.62 -1.64 -8.53
N SER A 203 -3.98 -0.76 -7.76
CA SER A 203 -4.54 -0.21 -6.50
C SER A 203 -5.76 0.69 -6.74
N LYS A 204 -6.04 1.07 -7.98
CA LYS A 204 -7.30 1.73 -8.36
C LYS A 204 -8.41 0.76 -8.75
N ASP A 205 -8.10 -0.48 -9.15
CA ASP A 205 -9.09 -1.39 -9.74
C ASP A 205 -9.59 -2.48 -8.78
N GLU A 206 -8.76 -3.04 -7.90
CA GLU A 206 -9.21 -4.19 -7.08
C GLU A 206 -10.23 -3.79 -6.00
N ASP A 207 -10.04 -2.66 -5.32
CA ASP A 207 -10.96 -2.19 -4.28
C ASP A 207 -12.25 -1.55 -4.86
N TYR A 208 -12.18 -1.07 -6.12
CA TYR A 208 -13.37 -0.65 -6.88
C TYR A 208 -14.16 -1.85 -7.40
N SER A 209 -13.51 -2.93 -7.85
CA SER A 209 -14.19 -4.10 -8.41
C SER A 209 -15.10 -4.79 -7.41
N PHE A 210 -14.68 -4.95 -6.15
CA PHE A 210 -15.47 -5.61 -5.12
C PHE A 210 -16.63 -4.74 -4.61
N LYS A 211 -16.41 -3.43 -4.51
CA LYS A 211 -17.46 -2.44 -4.19
C LYS A 211 -18.45 -2.27 -5.35
N LEU A 212 -18.00 -2.30 -6.60
CA LEU A 212 -18.85 -2.27 -7.79
C LEU A 212 -19.62 -3.58 -7.96
N GLU A 213 -19.01 -4.75 -7.77
CA GLU A 213 -19.73 -6.03 -7.82
C GLU A 213 -20.87 -6.06 -6.80
N SER A 214 -20.61 -5.57 -5.58
CA SER A 214 -21.61 -5.54 -4.52
C SER A 214 -22.70 -4.48 -4.73
N LEU A 215 -22.38 -3.37 -5.41
CA LEU A 215 -23.36 -2.35 -5.84
C LEU A 215 -24.18 -2.82 -7.06
N VAL A 216 -23.55 -3.44 -8.05
CA VAL A 216 -24.20 -3.97 -9.27
C VAL A 216 -25.11 -5.17 -8.94
N LYS A 217 -24.73 -6.03 -7.98
CA LYS A 217 -25.60 -7.11 -7.48
C LYS A 217 -26.91 -6.61 -6.83
N ARG A 218 -27.03 -5.32 -6.51
CA ARG A 218 -28.20 -4.71 -5.87
C ARG A 218 -29.07 -3.88 -6.81
N VAL A 219 -28.78 -3.87 -8.11
CA VAL A 219 -29.60 -3.15 -9.08
C VAL A 219 -30.81 -4.02 -9.44
N ASP A 220 -32.02 -3.52 -9.12
CA ASP A 220 -33.26 -4.15 -9.56
C ASP A 220 -33.43 -3.92 -11.07
N ILE A 221 -33.41 -5.00 -11.85
CA ILE A 221 -33.63 -4.95 -13.30
C ILE A 221 -35.05 -5.45 -13.60
N PRO A 222 -35.86 -4.70 -14.39
CA PRO A 222 -37.21 -5.14 -14.75
C PRO A 222 -37.16 -6.42 -15.58
N VAL A 223 -37.97 -7.41 -15.19
CA VAL A 223 -38.13 -8.66 -15.94
C VAL A 223 -39.50 -8.66 -16.61
N ARG A 224 -39.53 -8.86 -17.93
CA ARG A 224 -40.77 -8.92 -18.73
C ARG A 224 -40.86 -10.23 -19.48
N ALA A 225 -42.04 -10.85 -19.46
CA ALA A 225 -42.36 -12.02 -20.27
C ALA A 225 -43.25 -11.59 -21.43
N VAL A 226 -42.82 -11.84 -22.67
CA VAL A 226 -43.55 -11.44 -23.87
C VAL A 226 -44.38 -12.62 -24.36
N LEU A 227 -45.70 -12.52 -24.24
CA LEU A 227 -46.65 -13.57 -24.63
C LEU A 227 -46.71 -13.82 -26.14
N GLY A 228 -46.37 -12.81 -26.94
CA GLY A 228 -46.37 -12.89 -28.39
C GLY A 228 -46.35 -11.50 -29.01
N SER A 229 -46.28 -11.47 -30.35
CA SER A 229 -46.36 -10.25 -31.14
C SER A 229 -47.51 -10.36 -32.15
N CYS A 230 -47.98 -9.23 -32.65
CA CYS A 230 -48.90 -9.17 -33.77
C CYS A 230 -48.66 -7.87 -34.54
N LYS A 231 -49.05 -7.85 -35.82
CA LYS A 231 -49.06 -6.63 -36.63
C LYS A 231 -50.47 -6.10 -36.69
N VAL A 232 -50.67 -4.89 -36.16
CA VAL A 232 -51.96 -4.20 -36.12
C VAL A 232 -51.82 -2.85 -36.83
N SER A 233 -52.85 -2.42 -37.55
CA SER A 233 -52.81 -1.11 -38.20
C SER A 233 -52.92 0.01 -37.16
N VAL A 234 -52.31 1.17 -37.41
CA VAL A 234 -52.41 2.32 -36.50
C VAL A 234 -53.87 2.76 -36.30
N TYR A 235 -54.71 2.59 -37.32
CA TYR A 235 -56.13 2.89 -37.24
C TYR A 235 -56.84 2.01 -36.19
N ASP A 236 -56.58 0.71 -36.17
CA ASP A 236 -57.20 -0.22 -35.22
C ASP A 236 -56.71 0.04 -33.78
N VAL A 237 -55.44 0.42 -33.61
CA VAL A 237 -54.89 0.79 -32.28
C VAL A 237 -55.59 2.02 -31.70
N VAL A 238 -55.92 3.01 -32.53
CA VAL A 238 -56.59 4.25 -32.09
C VAL A 238 -58.05 3.99 -31.68
N HIS A 239 -58.69 2.97 -32.25
CA HIS A 239 -60.10 2.65 -32.02
C HIS A 239 -60.32 1.47 -31.06
N LEU A 240 -59.27 1.00 -30.38
CA LEU A 240 -59.35 -0.16 -29.48
C LEU A 240 -60.25 0.13 -28.26
N GLN A 241 -61.18 -0.78 -27.98
CA GLN A 241 -62.13 -0.69 -26.86
C GLN A 241 -62.03 -1.89 -25.93
N GLU A 242 -62.51 -1.72 -24.68
CA GLU A 242 -62.63 -2.84 -23.74
C GLU A 242 -63.54 -3.92 -24.33
N GLY A 243 -63.02 -5.13 -24.51
CA GLY A 243 -63.72 -6.26 -25.12
C GLY A 243 -63.16 -6.69 -26.49
N ASP A 244 -62.29 -5.88 -27.10
CA ASP A 244 -61.65 -6.23 -28.37
C ASP A 244 -60.63 -7.37 -28.20
N ILE A 245 -60.59 -8.27 -29.19
CA ILE A 245 -59.72 -9.45 -29.19
C ILE A 245 -58.52 -9.17 -30.11
N ILE A 246 -57.33 -9.08 -29.51
CA ILE A 246 -56.07 -8.99 -30.25
C ILE A 246 -55.53 -10.40 -30.44
N ARG A 247 -55.48 -10.87 -31.68
CA ARG A 247 -54.89 -12.16 -32.03
C ARG A 247 -53.37 -12.02 -32.13
N LEU A 248 -52.65 -12.78 -31.31
CA LEU A 248 -51.20 -12.89 -31.37
C LEU A 248 -50.77 -13.93 -32.41
N ASP A 249 -49.54 -13.80 -32.93
CA ASP A 249 -48.95 -14.69 -33.92
C ASP A 249 -48.40 -16.00 -33.30
N GLU A 250 -48.39 -16.12 -31.97
CA GLU A 250 -47.89 -17.27 -31.21
C GLU A 250 -49.01 -18.21 -30.74
N ASN A 251 -48.73 -19.51 -30.67
CA ASN A 251 -49.65 -20.51 -30.12
C ASN A 251 -49.59 -20.55 -28.58
N VAL A 252 -50.67 -21.03 -27.95
CA VAL A 252 -50.78 -21.11 -26.47
C VAL A 252 -49.69 -22.00 -25.84
N ASP A 253 -49.25 -23.02 -26.58
CA ASP A 253 -48.20 -23.97 -26.14
C ASP A 253 -46.79 -23.56 -26.60
N SER A 254 -46.64 -22.43 -27.30
CA SER A 254 -45.33 -21.90 -27.70
C SER A 254 -44.52 -21.46 -26.49
N GLU A 255 -43.19 -21.60 -26.57
CA GLU A 255 -42.31 -20.96 -25.60
C GLU A 255 -42.34 -19.43 -25.75
N MET A 256 -42.45 -18.73 -24.62
CA MET A 256 -42.35 -17.28 -24.56
C MET A 256 -40.94 -16.82 -24.24
N HIS A 257 -40.61 -15.61 -24.69
CA HIS A 257 -39.33 -14.97 -24.40
C HIS A 257 -39.39 -14.12 -23.13
N ILE A 258 -38.42 -14.33 -22.24
CA ILE A 258 -38.25 -13.53 -21.02
C ILE A 258 -37.05 -12.61 -21.21
N TYR A 259 -37.31 -11.32 -21.07
CA TYR A 259 -36.31 -10.28 -21.12
C TYR A 259 -35.97 -9.79 -19.73
N VAL A 260 -34.67 -9.67 -19.44
CA VAL A 260 -34.14 -9.00 -18.26
C VAL A 260 -33.60 -7.65 -18.76
N GLY A 261 -34.36 -6.58 -18.51
CA GLY A 261 -34.20 -5.32 -19.22
C GLY A 261 -34.51 -5.48 -20.72
N ASP A 262 -33.52 -5.19 -21.56
CA ASP A 262 -33.63 -5.32 -23.03
C ASP A 262 -33.02 -6.60 -23.59
N ILE A 263 -32.44 -7.45 -22.74
CA ILE A 263 -31.75 -8.68 -23.17
C ILE A 263 -32.70 -9.87 -23.04
N ASN A 264 -32.91 -10.60 -24.14
CA ASN A 264 -33.65 -11.87 -24.13
C ASN A 264 -32.78 -12.95 -23.47
N LYS A 265 -33.16 -13.37 -22.26
CA LYS A 265 -32.28 -14.21 -21.43
C LYS A 265 -32.81 -15.61 -21.19
N PHE A 266 -34.12 -15.81 -21.26
CA PHE A 266 -34.73 -17.12 -21.00
C PHE A 266 -35.87 -17.40 -21.97
N THR A 267 -36.08 -18.69 -22.25
CA THR A 267 -37.37 -19.16 -22.77
C THR A 267 -38.18 -19.78 -21.64
N ALA A 268 -39.49 -19.64 -21.68
CA ALA A 268 -40.38 -20.14 -20.65
C ALA A 268 -41.72 -20.58 -21.21
N LEU A 269 -42.49 -21.33 -20.42
CA LEU A 269 -43.88 -21.68 -20.72
C LEU A 269 -44.84 -20.97 -19.75
N PRO A 270 -46.01 -20.50 -20.23
CA PRO A 270 -47.01 -19.88 -19.37
C PRO A 270 -47.58 -20.92 -18.39
N GLY A 271 -47.91 -20.48 -17.19
CA GLY A 271 -48.55 -21.33 -16.19
C GLY A 271 -49.10 -20.54 -15.02
N THR A 272 -49.48 -21.28 -13.98
CA THR A 272 -50.00 -20.70 -12.74
C THR A 272 -49.33 -21.35 -11.54
N LEU A 273 -48.88 -20.53 -10.59
CA LEU A 273 -48.33 -20.98 -9.32
C LEU A 273 -49.13 -20.36 -8.18
N LYS A 274 -49.80 -21.20 -7.37
CA LYS A 274 -50.62 -20.76 -6.23
C LYS A 274 -51.61 -19.64 -6.60
N ASP A 275 -52.40 -19.89 -7.65
CA ASP A 275 -53.42 -18.98 -8.20
C ASP A 275 -52.88 -17.63 -8.72
N LYS A 276 -51.57 -17.51 -8.94
CA LYS A 276 -50.95 -16.36 -9.62
C LYS A 276 -50.40 -16.78 -10.97
N TYR A 277 -50.55 -15.92 -11.98
CA TYR A 277 -49.88 -16.09 -13.26
C TYR A 277 -48.37 -16.19 -13.05
N ALA A 278 -47.76 -17.20 -13.63
CA ALA A 278 -46.35 -17.50 -13.51
C ALA A 278 -45.81 -18.03 -14.84
N VAL A 279 -44.50 -17.99 -14.99
CA VAL A 279 -43.81 -18.53 -16.17
C VAL A 279 -42.79 -19.54 -15.69
N ARG A 280 -42.75 -20.72 -16.32
CA ARG A 280 -41.77 -21.77 -16.00
C ARG A 280 -40.64 -21.68 -17.01
N VAL A 281 -39.46 -21.28 -16.55
CA VAL A 281 -38.24 -21.23 -17.36
C VAL A 281 -37.93 -22.63 -17.90
N THR A 282 -37.80 -22.75 -19.22
CA THR A 282 -37.47 -24.00 -19.92
C THR A 282 -36.00 -24.00 -20.35
N SER A 283 -35.47 -22.86 -20.80
CA SER A 283 -34.06 -22.75 -21.18
C SER A 283 -33.45 -21.39 -20.81
N VAL A 284 -32.12 -21.38 -20.67
CA VAL A 284 -31.33 -20.16 -20.48
C VAL A 284 -30.64 -19.86 -21.81
N ILE A 285 -30.94 -18.71 -22.39
CA ILE A 285 -30.27 -18.21 -23.58
C ILE A 285 -28.92 -17.65 -23.13
N ARG A 286 -27.85 -18.39 -23.45
CA ARG A 286 -26.48 -17.91 -23.31
C ARG A 286 -26.13 -17.24 -24.63
N GLU A 287 -25.72 -15.98 -24.57
CA GLU A 287 -25.00 -15.38 -25.70
C GLU A 287 -23.68 -16.16 -25.79
N GLU A 288 -23.55 -17.00 -26.82
CA GLU A 288 -22.25 -17.50 -27.27
C GLU A 288 -21.62 -16.38 -28.11
N GLU A 289 -20.50 -15.84 -27.60
CA GLU A 289 -19.59 -14.82 -28.15
C GLU A 289 -20.16 -13.48 -28.66
#